data_AF-A0A2E2M6B9-F1
#
_entry.id   AF-A0A2E2M6B9-F1
#
_cell.length_a   1.000
_cell.length_b   1.000
_cell.length_c   1.000
_cell.angle_alpha   90.00
_cell.angle_beta   90.00
_cell.angle_gamma   90.00
#
_symmetry.space_group_name_H-M   'P 1'
#
loop_
_entity.id
_entity.type
_entity.pdbx_description
1 polymer ?
#
loop_
_entity_poly.entity_id
_entity_poly.type
_entity_poly.pdbx_seq_one_letter_code
_entity_poly.pdbx_strand_id
1 'polypeptide(L)'
;MPGALALAAVLALPMGANAAPSIAVDVATGRVIEHHEAFQRWYPASLTKLMTIYVTFRALRAGQLTLDTNVIMTPEAAAEPASKMYFKPGQRFPLDSALKYLMVKSANDIAVAIAQTVGGSTEHFVSMMNAEALRIGMLSTRFVNPNGLPGEGQYTTARDLALLAVTLRREFPEYANYFSLEGFSIGGRSYDNFNALIGRFAGADGMKTGYICASGYNQVSSATVNGRTVVSVILGASSLADRADESARLLHEALQTPAGNETLLTLAPYGAGRDEVRDVSTEICSTEARKARQGERDEDGKLVFHSPYIKELGRDPNYVPAPVGEPIGNGPANAAEAAILLGTSYIPTPNFRPAS
;
A
#
# COMPACT_ATOMS: atom_id res chain seq x y z
N MET A 1 37.43 -44.65 40.46
CA MET A 1 36.22 -43.85 40.13
C MET A 1 36.67 -42.67 39.27
N PRO A 2 36.53 -42.71 37.93
CA PRO A 2 36.79 -41.54 37.11
C PRO A 2 35.52 -40.67 37.04
N GLY A 3 35.64 -39.41 37.47
CA GLY A 3 34.57 -38.42 37.41
C GLY A 3 34.33 -37.96 35.97
N ALA A 4 33.07 -38.01 35.55
CA ALA A 4 32.63 -37.50 34.26
C ALA A 4 32.47 -35.97 34.34
N LEU A 5 33.26 -35.24 33.55
CA LEU A 5 32.99 -33.84 33.23
C LEU A 5 31.72 -33.80 32.36
N ALA A 6 30.65 -33.22 32.90
CA ALA A 6 29.46 -32.87 32.13
C ALA A 6 29.75 -31.61 31.31
N LEU A 7 29.94 -31.77 30.01
CA LEU A 7 30.01 -30.66 29.07
C LEU A 7 28.57 -30.14 28.87
N ALA A 8 28.25 -28.99 29.46
CA ALA A 8 26.98 -28.31 29.22
C ALA A 8 26.96 -27.77 27.80
N ALA A 9 26.26 -28.46 26.90
CA ALA A 9 25.96 -27.96 25.57
C ALA A 9 24.99 -26.78 25.70
N VAL A 10 25.48 -25.56 25.46
CA VAL A 10 24.63 -24.41 25.23
C VAL A 10 23.92 -24.65 23.90
N LEU A 11 22.67 -25.09 23.97
CA LEU A 11 21.74 -25.08 22.85
C LEU A 11 21.52 -23.62 22.44
N ALA A 12 22.24 -23.16 21.43
CA ALA A 12 21.84 -21.99 20.68
C ALA A 12 20.51 -22.33 20.01
N LEU A 13 19.41 -21.86 20.60
CA LEU A 13 18.13 -21.81 19.91
C LEU A 13 18.34 -20.99 18.63
N PRO A 14 17.90 -21.45 17.45
CA PRO A 14 17.91 -20.60 16.28
C PRO A 14 17.03 -19.40 16.64
N MET A 15 17.60 -18.19 16.62
CA MET A 15 16.83 -16.96 16.62
C MET A 15 15.98 -16.98 15.35
N GLY A 16 14.76 -17.50 15.47
CA GLY A 16 13.74 -17.47 14.43
C GLY A 16 13.24 -16.05 14.26
N ALA A 17 14.06 -15.21 13.63
CA ALA A 17 13.67 -13.93 13.08
C ALA A 17 14.45 -13.79 11.77
N ASN A 18 13.95 -14.42 10.70
CA ASN A 18 14.33 -13.99 9.36
C ASN A 18 13.80 -12.56 9.23
N ALA A 19 14.65 -11.58 9.50
CA ALA A 19 14.30 -10.18 9.43
C ALA A 19 13.73 -9.87 8.04
N ALA A 20 12.51 -9.35 8.03
CA ALA A 20 11.76 -9.11 6.81
C ALA A 20 12.30 -7.83 6.12
N PRO A 21 12.23 -7.68 4.79
CA PRO A 21 12.77 -6.49 4.12
C PRO A 21 12.13 -5.20 4.64
N SER A 22 12.97 -4.21 4.97
CA SER A 22 12.52 -2.94 5.55
C SER A 22 13.36 -1.74 5.11
N ILE A 23 12.76 -0.56 5.19
CA ILE A 23 13.47 0.72 4.99
C ILE A 23 12.71 1.86 5.67
N ALA A 24 13.44 2.83 6.23
CA ALA A 24 12.91 4.10 6.71
C ALA A 24 13.61 5.28 6.03
N VAL A 25 12.83 6.31 5.67
CA VAL A 25 13.31 7.44 4.86
C VAL A 25 12.72 8.75 5.37
N ASP A 26 13.56 9.77 5.44
CA ASP A 26 13.13 11.15 5.67
C ASP A 26 12.50 11.73 4.40
N VAL A 27 11.24 12.18 4.46
CA VAL A 27 10.51 12.61 3.27
C VAL A 27 11.06 13.92 2.70
N ALA A 28 11.53 14.86 3.52
CA ALA A 28 12.00 16.15 3.02
C ALA A 28 13.30 16.02 2.22
N THR A 29 14.22 15.17 2.71
CA THR A 29 15.56 15.02 2.13
C THR A 29 15.69 13.79 1.21
N GLY A 30 14.83 12.78 1.39
CA GLY A 30 14.94 11.50 0.68
C GLY A 30 16.08 10.65 1.19
N ARG A 31 16.68 11.04 2.33
CA ARG A 31 17.78 10.34 2.98
C ARG A 31 17.26 9.08 3.66
N VAL A 32 18.00 8.01 3.49
CA VAL A 32 17.73 6.74 4.14
C VAL A 32 18.20 6.83 5.58
N ILE A 33 17.33 6.41 6.50
CA ILE A 33 17.57 6.44 7.94
C ILE A 33 18.05 5.05 8.38
N GLU A 34 17.34 4.01 7.95
CA GLU A 34 17.64 2.61 8.23
C GLU A 34 17.15 1.76 7.05
N HIS A 35 17.80 0.64 6.79
CA HIS A 35 17.33 -0.33 5.80
C HIS A 35 17.82 -1.76 6.09
N HIS A 36 17.03 -2.75 5.70
CA HIS A 36 17.38 -4.17 5.75
C HIS A 36 16.82 -4.88 4.52
N GLU A 37 17.64 -5.65 3.79
CA GLU A 37 17.26 -6.32 2.52
C GLU A 37 16.46 -5.43 1.54
N ALA A 38 16.73 -4.12 1.51
CA ALA A 38 15.81 -3.16 0.89
C ALA A 38 15.65 -3.29 -0.64
N PHE A 39 16.54 -4.06 -1.28
CA PHE A 39 16.53 -4.38 -2.71
C PHE A 39 16.01 -5.79 -3.02
N GLN A 40 15.65 -6.59 -2.01
CA GLN A 40 15.07 -7.91 -2.22
C GLN A 40 13.74 -7.77 -2.95
N ARG A 41 13.60 -8.46 -4.09
CA ARG A 41 12.32 -8.52 -4.81
C ARG A 41 11.29 -9.27 -3.98
N TRP A 42 10.11 -8.69 -3.94
CA TRP A 42 9.00 -9.13 -3.11
C TRP A 42 7.67 -8.99 -3.85
N TYR A 43 6.68 -9.80 -3.48
CA TYR A 43 5.33 -9.60 -3.97
C TYR A 43 4.68 -8.38 -3.30
N PRO A 44 4.21 -7.36 -4.06
CA PRO A 44 3.70 -6.11 -3.47
C PRO A 44 2.40 -6.29 -2.68
N ALA A 45 1.60 -7.30 -3.02
CA ALA A 45 0.21 -7.40 -2.57
C ALA A 45 -0.53 -6.07 -2.79
N SER A 46 -1.50 -5.73 -1.92
CA SER A 46 -2.24 -4.46 -2.04
C SER A 46 -1.41 -3.17 -1.89
N LEU A 47 -0.09 -3.24 -1.64
CA LEU A 47 0.76 -2.05 -1.74
C LEU A 47 0.84 -1.52 -3.18
N THR A 48 0.56 -2.36 -4.19
CA THR A 48 0.36 -1.96 -5.60
C THR A 48 -0.63 -0.81 -5.75
N LYS A 49 -1.64 -0.73 -4.89
CA LYS A 49 -2.67 0.33 -4.94
C LYS A 49 -2.10 1.73 -4.68
N LEU A 50 -0.90 1.85 -4.10
CA LEU A 50 -0.16 3.12 -4.03
C LEU A 50 0.25 3.61 -5.42
N MET A 51 0.60 2.71 -6.34
CA MET A 51 0.88 3.11 -7.73
C MET A 51 -0.41 3.45 -8.46
N THR A 52 -1.48 2.70 -8.22
CA THR A 52 -2.82 3.00 -8.75
C THR A 52 -3.29 4.40 -8.37
N ILE A 53 -3.16 4.79 -7.09
CA ILE A 53 -3.53 6.13 -6.64
C ILE A 53 -2.56 7.20 -7.16
N TYR A 54 -1.27 6.89 -7.25
CA TYR A 54 -0.28 7.81 -7.82
C TYR A 54 -0.59 8.17 -9.28
N VAL A 55 -0.89 7.17 -10.14
CA VAL A 55 -1.30 7.39 -11.54
C VAL A 55 -2.63 8.17 -11.60
N THR A 56 -3.56 7.88 -10.70
CA THR A 56 -4.83 8.61 -10.61
C THR A 56 -4.63 10.08 -10.22
N PHE A 57 -3.78 10.37 -9.25
CA PHE A 57 -3.45 11.74 -8.83
C PHE A 57 -2.73 12.51 -9.92
N ARG A 58 -1.85 11.86 -10.69
CA ARG A 58 -1.24 12.43 -11.90
C ARG A 58 -2.30 12.89 -12.91
N ALA A 59 -3.33 12.07 -13.16
CA ALA A 59 -4.43 12.39 -14.07
C ALA A 59 -5.33 13.53 -13.55
N LEU A 60 -5.67 13.50 -12.25
CA LEU A 60 -6.41 14.58 -11.57
C LEU A 60 -5.67 15.92 -11.68
N ARG A 61 -4.38 15.95 -11.36
CA ARG A 61 -3.55 17.16 -11.46
C ARG A 61 -3.43 17.67 -12.90
N ALA A 62 -3.41 16.77 -13.88
CA ALA A 62 -3.39 17.13 -15.28
C ALA A 62 -4.75 17.65 -15.79
N GLY A 63 -5.79 17.68 -14.96
CA GLY A 63 -7.13 18.11 -15.33
C GLY A 63 -7.86 17.13 -16.26
N GLN A 64 -7.37 15.89 -16.37
CA GLN A 64 -8.00 14.86 -17.21
C GLN A 64 -9.28 14.31 -16.57
N LEU A 65 -9.37 14.39 -15.25
CA LEU A 65 -10.47 13.91 -14.43
C LEU A 65 -10.67 14.90 -13.27
N THR A 66 -11.82 14.79 -12.62
CA THR A 66 -12.14 15.47 -11.35
C THR A 66 -12.51 14.44 -10.29
N LEU A 67 -12.57 14.84 -9.02
CA LEU A 67 -13.05 13.98 -7.94
C LEU A 67 -14.52 13.54 -8.12
N ASP A 68 -15.29 14.30 -8.90
CA ASP A 68 -16.67 13.98 -9.29
C ASP A 68 -16.76 13.13 -10.55
N THR A 69 -15.64 12.70 -11.14
CA THR A 69 -15.71 11.82 -12.32
C THR A 69 -16.34 10.48 -11.94
N ASN A 70 -17.29 10.03 -12.76
CA ASN A 70 -17.94 8.73 -12.59
C ASN A 70 -16.93 7.59 -12.75
N VAL A 71 -16.79 6.79 -11.70
CA VAL A 71 -16.19 5.45 -11.79
C VAL A 71 -17.33 4.45 -11.99
N ILE A 72 -17.23 3.66 -13.06
CA ILE A 72 -18.24 2.66 -13.43
C ILE A 72 -17.74 1.28 -13.03
N MET A 73 -18.53 0.54 -12.26
CA MET A 73 -18.25 -0.85 -11.97
C MET A 73 -18.52 -1.71 -13.22
N THR A 74 -17.48 -2.30 -13.81
CA THR A 74 -17.61 -3.18 -14.98
C THR A 74 -17.80 -4.65 -14.55
N PRO A 75 -18.24 -5.55 -15.46
CA PRO A 75 -18.26 -6.98 -15.18
C PRO A 75 -16.90 -7.55 -14.79
N GLU A 76 -15.82 -7.10 -15.44
CA GLU A 76 -14.44 -7.50 -15.13
C GLU A 76 -14.06 -7.05 -13.71
N ALA A 77 -14.26 -5.77 -13.38
CA ALA A 77 -13.96 -5.24 -12.06
C ALA A 77 -14.77 -5.98 -10.96
N ALA A 78 -16.05 -6.22 -11.18
CA ALA A 78 -16.91 -6.92 -10.22
C ALA A 78 -16.49 -8.39 -9.99
N ALA A 79 -15.85 -9.02 -10.99
CA ALA A 79 -15.39 -10.40 -10.92
C ALA A 79 -14.13 -10.59 -10.07
N GLU A 80 -13.41 -9.51 -9.74
CA GLU A 80 -12.20 -9.57 -8.94
C GLU A 80 -12.40 -10.31 -7.60
N PRO A 81 -11.41 -11.10 -7.13
CA PRO A 81 -11.40 -11.71 -5.81
C PRO A 81 -11.45 -10.67 -4.67
N ALA A 82 -12.00 -11.06 -3.52
CA ALA A 82 -12.01 -10.21 -2.32
C ALA A 82 -10.58 -9.98 -1.77
N SER A 83 -10.26 -8.87 -1.09
CA SER A 83 -11.12 -7.78 -0.59
C SER A 83 -11.81 -6.97 -1.70
N LYS A 84 -13.12 -6.74 -1.58
CA LYS A 84 -13.91 -5.99 -2.58
C LYS A 84 -15.16 -5.34 -2.00
N MET A 85 -15.77 -4.42 -2.73
CA MET A 85 -17.01 -3.73 -2.33
C MET A 85 -18.29 -4.47 -2.74
N TYR A 86 -18.19 -5.40 -3.70
CA TYR A 86 -19.32 -6.18 -4.21
C TYR A 86 -20.39 -5.34 -4.91
N PHE A 87 -19.99 -4.19 -5.50
CA PHE A 87 -20.90 -3.46 -6.37
C PHE A 87 -21.21 -4.28 -7.62
N LYS A 88 -22.45 -4.20 -8.08
CA LYS A 88 -22.93 -4.84 -9.29
C LYS A 88 -22.41 -4.09 -10.53
N PRO A 89 -22.20 -4.79 -11.65
CA PRO A 89 -21.90 -4.13 -12.92
C PRO A 89 -22.93 -3.04 -13.26
N GLY A 90 -22.44 -1.91 -13.78
CA GLY A 90 -23.24 -0.72 -14.12
C GLY A 90 -23.45 0.27 -12.96
N GLN A 91 -23.13 -0.10 -11.71
CA GLN A 91 -23.17 0.87 -10.60
C GLN A 91 -22.11 1.95 -10.79
N ARG A 92 -22.46 3.18 -10.41
CA ARG A 92 -21.63 4.39 -10.55
C ARG A 92 -21.38 5.02 -9.19
N PHE A 93 -20.21 5.62 -9.03
CA PHE A 93 -19.84 6.38 -7.84
C PHE A 93 -18.76 7.40 -8.21
N PRO A 94 -18.67 8.55 -7.51
CA PRO A 94 -17.64 9.54 -7.76
C PRO A 94 -16.25 8.97 -7.45
N LEU A 95 -15.23 9.44 -8.18
CA LEU A 95 -13.84 9.05 -7.98
C LEU A 95 -13.36 9.27 -6.54
N ASP A 96 -13.80 10.34 -5.86
CA ASP A 96 -13.53 10.55 -4.43
C ASP A 96 -13.98 9.35 -3.56
N SER A 97 -15.18 8.81 -3.81
CA SER A 97 -15.66 7.62 -3.10
C SER A 97 -14.87 6.37 -3.48
N ALA A 98 -14.53 6.22 -4.77
CA ALA A 98 -13.67 5.13 -5.22
C ALA A 98 -12.29 5.14 -4.51
N LEU A 99 -11.68 6.31 -4.36
CA LEU A 99 -10.42 6.50 -3.66
C LEU A 99 -10.54 6.13 -2.17
N LYS A 100 -11.64 6.50 -1.51
CA LYS A 100 -11.92 6.08 -0.12
C LYS A 100 -12.04 4.56 0.00
N TYR A 101 -12.79 3.90 -0.88
CA TYR A 101 -12.91 2.43 -0.89
C TYR A 101 -11.55 1.75 -1.13
N LEU A 102 -10.75 2.29 -2.05
CA LEU A 102 -9.42 1.80 -2.39
C LEU A 102 -8.46 1.91 -1.20
N MET A 103 -8.43 3.06 -0.53
CA MET A 103 -7.45 3.33 0.53
C MET A 103 -7.81 2.69 1.87
N VAL A 104 -9.09 2.67 2.23
CA VAL A 104 -9.56 2.13 3.51
C VAL A 104 -9.80 0.63 3.43
N LYS A 105 -10.67 0.17 2.50
CA LYS A 105 -11.06 -1.24 2.38
C LYS A 105 -10.14 -2.05 1.47
N SER A 106 -9.19 -1.40 0.80
CA SER A 106 -8.23 -2.07 -0.09
C SER A 106 -8.92 -2.88 -1.18
N ALA A 107 -10.06 -2.38 -1.68
CA ALA A 107 -10.96 -3.10 -2.56
C ALA A 107 -10.36 -3.33 -3.96
N ASN A 108 -10.30 -4.60 -4.40
CA ASN A 108 -9.69 -5.03 -5.66
C ASN A 108 -10.55 -4.66 -6.87
N ASP A 109 -11.87 -4.85 -6.75
CA ASP A 109 -12.85 -4.44 -7.75
C ASP A 109 -12.76 -2.94 -8.05
N ILE A 110 -12.64 -2.13 -7.00
CA ILE A 110 -12.48 -0.68 -7.13
C ILE A 110 -11.17 -0.29 -7.81
N ALA A 111 -10.07 -1.01 -7.54
CA ALA A 111 -8.80 -0.71 -8.19
C ALA A 111 -8.86 -0.94 -9.71
N VAL A 112 -9.55 -2.00 -10.16
CA VAL A 112 -9.78 -2.26 -11.59
C VAL A 112 -10.74 -1.23 -12.18
N ALA A 113 -11.83 -0.89 -11.50
CA ALA A 113 -12.76 0.13 -11.96
C ALA A 113 -12.08 1.51 -12.11
N ILE A 114 -11.22 1.90 -11.16
CA ILE A 114 -10.39 3.12 -11.27
C ILE A 114 -9.44 2.99 -12.46
N ALA A 115 -8.74 1.86 -12.61
CA ALA A 115 -7.80 1.64 -13.70
C ALA A 115 -8.47 1.80 -15.08
N GLN A 116 -9.66 1.22 -15.27
CA GLN A 116 -10.44 1.36 -16.49
C GLN A 116 -10.96 2.79 -16.69
N THR A 117 -11.36 3.47 -15.63
CA THR A 117 -11.81 4.87 -15.70
C THR A 117 -10.68 5.83 -16.11
N VAL A 118 -9.47 5.64 -15.54
CA VAL A 118 -8.31 6.53 -15.78
C VAL A 118 -7.58 6.16 -17.07
N GLY A 119 -7.36 4.88 -17.29
CA GLY A 119 -6.56 4.36 -18.42
C GLY A 119 -7.39 3.98 -19.64
N GLY A 120 -8.72 3.97 -19.57
CA GLY A 120 -9.60 3.45 -20.62
C GLY A 120 -9.64 1.91 -20.71
N SER A 121 -8.58 1.23 -20.30
CA SER A 121 -8.53 -0.23 -20.10
C SER A 121 -7.56 -0.59 -18.97
N THR A 122 -7.71 -1.81 -18.42
CA THR A 122 -6.81 -2.32 -17.38
C THR A 122 -5.36 -2.43 -17.91
N GLU A 123 -5.17 -2.90 -19.13
CA GLU A 123 -3.86 -3.10 -19.77
C GLU A 123 -3.13 -1.79 -20.02
N HIS A 124 -3.84 -0.78 -20.53
CA HIS A 124 -3.25 0.53 -20.74
C HIS A 124 -2.89 1.17 -19.39
N PHE A 125 -3.75 1.04 -18.37
CA PHE A 125 -3.44 1.53 -17.04
C PHE A 125 -2.21 0.85 -16.42
N VAL A 126 -2.06 -0.47 -16.55
CA VAL A 126 -0.85 -1.20 -16.12
C VAL A 126 0.40 -0.71 -16.87
N SER A 127 0.26 -0.37 -18.17
CA SER A 127 1.35 0.23 -18.93
C SER A 127 1.74 1.60 -18.37
N MET A 128 0.76 2.43 -18.00
CA MET A 128 0.99 3.72 -17.31
C MET A 128 1.66 3.53 -15.95
N MET A 129 1.23 2.54 -15.15
CA MET A 129 1.84 2.23 -13.85
C MET A 129 3.33 1.90 -13.99
N ASN A 130 3.71 1.08 -14.97
CA ASN A 130 5.10 0.71 -15.21
C ASN A 130 5.92 1.86 -15.81
N ALA A 131 5.33 2.68 -16.69
CA ALA A 131 5.97 3.89 -17.20
C ALA A 131 6.28 4.89 -16.06
N GLU A 132 5.33 5.09 -15.14
CA GLU A 132 5.53 5.93 -13.97
C GLU A 132 6.52 5.33 -12.97
N ALA A 133 6.48 4.02 -12.74
CA ALA A 133 7.49 3.33 -11.92
C ALA A 133 8.90 3.60 -12.44
N LEU A 134 9.12 3.46 -13.75
CA LEU A 134 10.39 3.78 -14.38
C LEU A 134 10.73 5.28 -14.26
N ARG A 135 9.76 6.17 -14.54
CA ARG A 135 9.93 7.63 -14.48
C ARG A 135 10.43 8.10 -13.12
N ILE A 136 9.88 7.55 -12.04
CA ILE A 136 10.24 7.93 -10.67
C ILE A 136 11.42 7.13 -10.13
N GLY A 137 11.97 6.18 -10.90
CA GLY A 137 13.18 5.45 -10.58
C GLY A 137 12.97 4.16 -9.78
N MET A 138 11.79 3.54 -9.81
CA MET A 138 11.51 2.21 -9.24
C MET A 138 12.07 1.10 -10.16
N LEU A 139 13.40 0.99 -10.21
CA LEU A 139 14.11 0.12 -11.17
C LEU A 139 13.98 -1.38 -10.87
N SER A 140 13.43 -1.76 -9.71
CA SER A 140 13.22 -3.16 -9.30
C SER A 140 11.75 -3.42 -8.99
N THR A 141 10.87 -2.85 -9.82
CA THR A 141 9.42 -3.02 -9.73
C THR A 141 8.81 -3.30 -11.09
N ARG A 142 7.86 -4.23 -11.13
CA ARG A 142 6.98 -4.49 -12.26
C ARG A 142 5.57 -4.77 -11.76
N PHE A 143 4.62 -3.97 -12.21
CA PHE A 143 3.19 -4.16 -11.97
C PHE A 143 2.56 -4.93 -13.13
N VAL A 144 1.62 -5.82 -12.82
CA VAL A 144 0.87 -6.58 -13.83
C VAL A 144 -0.64 -6.38 -13.73
N ASN A 145 -1.10 -5.76 -12.64
CA ASN A 145 -2.49 -5.43 -12.38
C ASN A 145 -2.55 -4.23 -11.41
N PRO A 146 -3.71 -3.54 -11.26
CA PRO A 146 -3.84 -2.36 -10.41
C PRO A 146 -4.12 -2.69 -8.94
N ASN A 147 -4.36 -3.95 -8.59
CA ASN A 147 -4.83 -4.34 -7.27
C ASN A 147 -3.77 -5.08 -6.43
N GLY A 148 -2.74 -5.64 -7.06
CA GLY A 148 -1.67 -6.40 -6.43
C GLY A 148 -2.02 -7.85 -6.11
N LEU A 149 -3.07 -8.41 -6.71
CA LEU A 149 -3.32 -9.85 -6.68
C LEU A 149 -2.15 -10.61 -7.35
N PRO A 150 -1.92 -11.88 -6.98
CA PRO A 150 -0.84 -12.68 -7.56
C PRO A 150 -0.90 -12.72 -9.09
N GLY A 151 0.25 -12.58 -9.74
CA GLY A 151 0.39 -12.63 -11.18
C GLY A 151 1.85 -12.80 -11.57
N GLU A 152 2.09 -13.53 -12.66
CA GLU A 152 3.44 -13.85 -13.13
C GLU A 152 4.24 -12.58 -13.43
N GLY A 153 5.48 -12.53 -12.92
CA GLY A 153 6.38 -11.40 -13.15
C GLY A 153 6.05 -10.14 -12.36
N GLN A 154 5.11 -10.17 -11.41
CA GLN A 154 4.85 -9.04 -10.51
C GLN A 154 5.80 -9.03 -9.32
N TYR A 155 6.49 -7.90 -9.10
CA TYR A 155 7.38 -7.71 -7.96
C TYR A 155 7.62 -6.23 -7.67
N THR A 156 8.12 -5.95 -6.47
CA THR A 156 8.65 -4.65 -6.05
C THR A 156 9.76 -4.86 -5.02
N THR A 157 10.28 -3.79 -4.41
CA THR A 157 11.24 -3.84 -3.30
C THR A 157 10.83 -2.85 -2.20
N ALA A 158 11.38 -3.00 -1.00
CA ALA A 158 11.13 -2.04 0.08
C ALA A 158 11.60 -0.62 -0.31
N ARG A 159 12.77 -0.53 -0.95
CA ARG A 159 13.32 0.73 -1.48
C ARG A 159 12.40 1.40 -2.49
N ASP A 160 11.88 0.64 -3.46
CA ASP A 160 11.03 1.21 -4.50
C ASP A 160 9.67 1.67 -3.94
N LEU A 161 9.09 0.92 -3.01
CA LEU A 161 7.87 1.34 -2.31
C LEU A 161 8.10 2.60 -1.47
N ALA A 162 9.27 2.73 -0.82
CA ALA A 162 9.62 3.95 -0.10
C ALA A 162 9.75 5.15 -1.04
N LEU A 163 10.33 4.94 -2.24
CA LEU A 163 10.41 5.97 -3.27
C LEU A 163 9.05 6.41 -3.79
N LEU A 164 8.14 5.46 -4.01
CA LEU A 164 6.75 5.77 -4.38
C LEU A 164 6.04 6.57 -3.29
N ALA A 165 6.20 6.18 -2.02
CA ALA A 165 5.60 6.86 -0.88
C ALA A 165 6.15 8.29 -0.69
N VAL A 166 7.47 8.47 -0.75
CA VAL A 166 8.10 9.79 -0.71
C VAL A 166 7.63 10.66 -1.88
N THR A 167 7.56 10.10 -3.08
CA THR A 167 7.06 10.82 -4.27
C THR A 167 5.59 11.22 -4.10
N LEU A 168 4.72 10.32 -3.62
CA LEU A 168 3.32 10.65 -3.32
C LEU A 168 3.20 11.83 -2.35
N ARG A 169 3.98 11.83 -1.27
CA ARG A 169 3.96 12.88 -0.24
C ARG A 169 4.47 14.23 -0.75
N ARG A 170 5.50 14.21 -1.60
CA ARG A 170 6.11 15.43 -2.15
C ARG A 170 5.32 15.99 -3.31
N GLU A 171 4.96 15.11 -4.24
CA GLU A 171 4.26 15.54 -5.43
C GLU A 171 2.84 15.92 -5.07
N PHE A 172 2.09 15.15 -4.27
CA PHE A 172 0.62 15.31 -4.07
C PHE A 172 0.17 15.62 -2.64
N PRO A 173 0.69 16.68 -1.98
CA PRO A 173 0.28 17.03 -0.62
C PRO A 173 -1.20 17.39 -0.51
N GLU A 174 -1.83 17.87 -1.59
CA GLU A 174 -3.27 18.22 -1.61
C GLU A 174 -4.19 17.01 -1.42
N TYR A 175 -3.70 15.79 -1.66
CA TYR A 175 -4.46 14.54 -1.49
C TYR A 175 -4.00 13.73 -0.27
N ALA A 176 -3.22 14.32 0.64
CA ALA A 176 -2.67 13.62 1.80
C ALA A 176 -3.75 13.03 2.73
N ASN A 177 -4.95 13.63 2.76
CA ASN A 177 -6.08 13.21 3.58
C ASN A 177 -6.56 11.78 3.28
N TYR A 178 -6.41 11.27 2.05
CA TYR A 178 -6.82 9.90 1.73
C TYR A 178 -6.00 8.84 2.46
N PHE A 179 -4.75 9.13 2.82
CA PHE A 179 -3.86 8.20 3.52
C PHE A 179 -4.13 8.14 5.02
N SER A 180 -4.73 9.19 5.59
CA SER A 180 -5.04 9.31 7.02
C SER A 180 -6.49 9.04 7.39
N LEU A 181 -7.30 8.54 6.45
CA LEU A 181 -8.69 8.15 6.72
C LEU A 181 -8.74 7.03 7.76
N GLU A 182 -9.50 7.22 8.83
CA GLU A 182 -9.74 6.18 9.84
C GLU A 182 -10.78 5.16 9.37
N GLY A 183 -11.73 5.59 8.54
CA GLY A 183 -12.74 4.74 7.94
C GLY A 183 -13.66 5.52 7.00
N PHE A 184 -14.59 4.83 6.36
CA PHE A 184 -15.69 5.46 5.64
C PHE A 184 -17.03 4.78 5.95
N SER A 185 -18.13 5.48 5.65
CA SER A 185 -19.48 4.94 5.73
C SER A 185 -20.22 5.02 4.39
N ILE A 186 -20.98 3.98 4.10
CA ILE A 186 -21.86 3.86 2.92
C ILE A 186 -23.11 3.07 3.30
N GLY A 187 -24.30 3.61 2.98
CA GLY A 187 -25.57 2.89 3.15
C GLY A 187 -25.81 2.37 4.58
N GLY A 188 -25.40 3.13 5.59
CA GLY A 188 -25.51 2.75 7.00
C GLY A 188 -24.48 1.71 7.50
N ARG A 189 -23.52 1.30 6.65
CA ARG A 189 -22.39 0.44 7.04
C ARG A 189 -21.12 1.27 7.14
N SER A 190 -20.30 0.94 8.14
CA SER A 190 -18.97 1.54 8.33
C SER A 190 -17.87 0.52 8.04
N TYR A 191 -16.77 1.01 7.47
CA TYR A 191 -15.60 0.24 7.13
C TYR A 191 -14.37 0.90 7.74
N ASP A 192 -13.66 0.16 8.58
CA ASP A 192 -12.43 0.61 9.22
C ASP A 192 -11.24 0.49 8.28
N ASN A 193 -10.26 1.38 8.46
CA ASN A 193 -8.98 1.27 7.78
C ASN A 193 -8.17 0.08 8.33
N PHE A 194 -7.60 -0.72 7.44
CA PHE A 194 -6.69 -1.81 7.81
C PHE A 194 -5.36 -1.35 8.42
N ASN A 195 -4.98 -0.09 8.23
CA ASN A 195 -3.79 0.48 8.85
C ASN A 195 -4.08 0.82 10.33
N ALA A 196 -3.67 -0.08 11.21
CA ALA A 196 -3.88 0.04 12.65
C ALA A 196 -3.20 1.27 13.27
N LEU A 197 -2.20 1.88 12.62
CA LEU A 197 -1.49 3.04 13.15
C LEU A 197 -2.29 4.34 13.07
N ILE A 198 -3.24 4.45 12.13
CA ILE A 198 -4.05 5.67 12.00
C ILE A 198 -4.90 5.85 13.26
N GLY A 199 -4.77 7.02 13.88
CA GLY A 199 -5.42 7.36 15.16
C GLY A 199 -4.75 6.75 16.40
N ARG A 200 -3.83 5.79 16.25
CA ARG A 200 -3.21 5.05 17.36
C ARG A 200 -1.73 5.38 17.58
N PHE A 201 -0.99 5.72 16.52
CA PHE A 201 0.41 6.14 16.57
C PHE A 201 0.50 7.66 16.42
N ALA A 202 1.36 8.29 17.23
CA ALA A 202 1.50 9.74 17.25
C ALA A 202 2.00 10.28 15.90
N GLY A 203 1.18 11.12 15.27
CA GLY A 203 1.50 11.72 13.97
C GLY A 203 1.31 10.81 12.76
N ALA A 204 0.78 9.58 12.93
CA ALA A 204 0.53 8.68 11.80
C ALA A 204 -0.46 9.29 10.81
N ASP A 205 -0.04 9.32 9.54
CA ASP A 205 -0.77 9.96 8.45
C ASP A 205 -0.70 9.15 7.14
N GLY A 206 -0.35 7.86 7.23
CA GLY A 206 -0.43 6.94 6.10
C GLY A 206 0.23 5.57 6.31
N MET A 207 0.31 4.71 5.27
CA MET A 207 -0.28 4.91 3.95
C MET A 207 -1.09 3.71 3.50
N LYS A 208 -0.49 2.51 3.43
CA LYS A 208 -1.17 1.33 2.87
C LYS A 208 -0.64 0.03 3.43
N THR A 209 -1.55 -0.92 3.64
CA THR A 209 -1.26 -2.31 3.99
C THR A 209 -1.44 -3.24 2.80
N GLY A 210 -0.76 -4.39 2.84
CA GLY A 210 -0.90 -5.47 1.85
C GLY A 210 -0.73 -6.84 2.50
N TYR A 211 -1.43 -7.84 1.97
CA TYR A 211 -1.28 -9.23 2.38
C TYR A 211 -1.70 -10.17 1.24
N ILE A 212 -0.84 -11.13 0.94
CA ILE A 212 -1.14 -12.40 0.31
C ILE A 212 -0.26 -13.46 0.98
N CYS A 213 -0.60 -14.74 0.86
CA CYS A 213 0.24 -15.81 1.42
C CYS A 213 1.71 -15.67 0.99
N ALA A 214 1.95 -15.43 -0.30
CA ALA A 214 3.29 -15.36 -0.87
C ALA A 214 4.12 -14.16 -0.40
N SER A 215 3.49 -13.12 0.17
CA SER A 215 4.18 -11.90 0.58
C SER A 215 4.28 -11.71 2.09
N GLY A 216 3.55 -12.49 2.89
CA GLY A 216 3.30 -12.12 4.28
C GLY A 216 2.53 -10.81 4.41
N TYR A 217 2.60 -10.22 5.61
CA TYR A 217 1.90 -8.99 5.95
C TYR A 217 2.81 -7.77 5.73
N ASN A 218 2.41 -6.87 4.84
CA ASN A 218 3.23 -5.74 4.37
C ASN A 218 2.58 -4.40 4.74
N GLN A 219 3.40 -3.39 5.02
CA GLN A 219 2.94 -2.03 5.29
C GLN A 219 3.90 -0.98 4.77
N VAL A 220 3.35 0.03 4.09
CA VAL A 220 3.99 1.34 3.92
C VAL A 220 3.32 2.28 4.89
N SER A 221 4.09 2.85 5.82
CA SER A 221 3.61 3.74 6.86
C SER A 221 4.22 5.13 6.71
N SER A 222 3.53 6.14 7.21
CA SER A 222 4.09 7.49 7.32
C SER A 222 3.61 8.17 8.59
N ALA A 223 4.46 9.03 9.14
CA ALA A 223 4.12 9.88 10.26
C ALA A 223 4.80 11.24 10.16
N THR A 224 4.09 12.28 10.61
CA THR A 224 4.59 13.66 10.72
C THR A 224 4.56 14.11 12.18
N VAL A 225 5.73 14.49 12.71
CA VAL A 225 5.87 15.03 14.07
C VAL A 225 6.75 16.27 14.03
N ASN A 226 6.30 17.37 14.62
CA ASN A 226 7.02 18.66 14.67
C ASN A 226 7.53 19.13 13.30
N GLY A 227 6.73 18.93 12.24
CA GLY A 227 7.06 19.33 10.87
C GLY A 227 8.02 18.39 10.13
N ARG A 228 8.54 17.34 10.78
CA ARG A 228 9.33 16.29 10.13
C ARG A 228 8.43 15.12 9.74
N THR A 229 8.46 14.73 8.46
CA THR A 229 7.73 13.57 7.93
C THR A 229 8.70 12.44 7.61
N VAL A 230 8.37 11.24 8.09
CA VAL A 230 9.11 10.00 7.80
C VAL A 230 8.17 8.99 7.13
N VAL A 231 8.73 8.17 6.24
CA VAL A 231 8.10 6.97 5.69
C VAL A 231 8.85 5.74 6.16
N SER A 232 8.13 4.67 6.48
CA SER A 232 8.70 3.33 6.65
C SER A 232 8.02 2.30 5.76
N VAL A 233 8.75 1.26 5.38
CA VAL A 233 8.24 0.10 4.66
C VAL A 233 8.68 -1.15 5.40
N ILE A 234 7.73 -2.04 5.66
CA ILE A 234 7.93 -3.39 6.20
C ILE A 234 7.27 -4.38 5.23
N LEU A 235 8.01 -5.38 4.78
CA LEU A 235 7.51 -6.45 3.92
C LEU A 235 7.68 -7.79 4.61
N GLY A 236 6.70 -8.69 4.57
CA GLY A 236 6.89 -10.06 5.04
C GLY A 236 6.70 -10.31 6.53
N ALA A 237 6.04 -9.40 7.27
CA ALA A 237 5.69 -9.67 8.67
C ALA A 237 4.79 -10.91 8.79
N SER A 238 4.81 -11.53 9.96
CA SER A 238 4.18 -12.84 10.21
C SER A 238 2.67 -12.77 10.45
N SER A 239 2.18 -11.60 10.90
CA SER A 239 0.78 -11.37 11.25
C SER A 239 0.34 -9.90 11.12
N LEU A 240 -0.94 -9.63 11.41
CA LEU A 240 -1.47 -8.27 11.43
C LEU A 240 -0.91 -7.44 12.59
N ALA A 241 -0.75 -8.06 13.76
CA ALA A 241 -0.20 -7.42 14.95
C ALA A 241 1.29 -7.16 14.78
N ASP A 242 2.05 -8.18 14.39
CA ASP A 242 3.49 -8.09 14.13
C ASP A 242 3.83 -7.01 13.10
N ARG A 243 3.09 -6.95 11.98
CA ARG A 243 3.21 -5.89 10.98
C ARG A 243 3.03 -4.50 11.58
N ALA A 244 2.01 -4.32 12.42
CA ALA A 244 1.70 -3.03 13.02
C ALA A 244 2.77 -2.63 14.04
N ASP A 245 3.17 -3.57 14.90
CA ASP A 245 4.18 -3.37 15.94
C ASP A 245 5.53 -2.98 15.34
N GLU A 246 5.98 -3.72 14.33
CA GLU A 246 7.25 -3.45 13.65
C GLU A 246 7.20 -2.13 12.86
N SER A 247 6.07 -1.83 12.22
CA SER A 247 5.89 -0.53 11.54
C SER A 247 5.93 0.64 12.51
N ALA A 248 5.33 0.50 13.70
CA ALA A 248 5.33 1.51 14.74
C ALA A 248 6.72 1.69 15.35
N ARG A 249 7.45 0.60 15.61
CA ARG A 249 8.83 0.62 16.09
C ARG A 249 9.73 1.37 15.11
N LEU A 250 9.73 0.97 13.84
CA LEU A 250 10.57 1.57 12.81
C LEU A 250 10.23 3.06 12.57
N LEU A 251 8.94 3.44 12.56
CA LEU A 251 8.55 4.85 12.46
C LEU A 251 9.04 5.67 13.65
N HIS A 252 8.89 5.14 14.87
CA HIS A 252 9.31 5.84 16.08
C HIS A 252 10.81 6.12 16.09
N GLU A 253 11.61 5.08 15.84
CA GLU A 253 13.07 5.19 15.78
C GLU A 253 13.50 6.16 14.67
N ALA A 254 12.88 6.07 13.50
CA ALA A 254 13.22 6.93 12.38
C ALA A 254 12.86 8.41 12.63
N LEU A 255 11.77 8.71 13.34
CA LEU A 255 11.41 10.08 13.75
C LEU A 255 12.43 10.70 14.72
N GLN A 256 13.15 9.90 15.50
CA GLN A 256 14.17 10.35 16.45
C GLN A 256 15.59 10.38 15.85
N THR A 257 15.82 9.57 14.80
CA THR A 257 17.14 9.40 14.21
C THR A 257 17.38 10.43 13.11
N PRO A 258 18.49 11.21 13.18
CA PRO A 258 18.91 12.06 12.07
C PRO A 258 19.14 11.21 10.81
N ALA A 259 18.74 11.71 9.65
CA ALA A 259 18.89 10.94 8.42
C ALA A 259 20.37 10.81 8.01
N GLY A 260 20.75 9.66 7.43
CA GLY A 260 22.10 9.38 6.97
C GLY A 260 22.52 10.19 5.74
N ASN A 261 23.71 9.91 5.21
CA ASN A 261 24.22 10.63 4.04
C ASN A 261 23.66 10.11 2.71
N GLU A 262 23.27 8.83 2.65
CA GLU A 262 22.73 8.22 1.45
C GLU A 262 21.25 8.58 1.27
N THR A 263 20.85 8.76 0.01
CA THR A 263 19.46 8.97 -0.39
C THR A 263 18.90 7.74 -1.08
N LEU A 264 17.58 7.64 -1.21
CA LEU A 264 16.94 6.60 -2.02
C LEU A 264 17.51 6.50 -3.44
N LEU A 265 17.92 7.61 -4.04
CA LEU A 265 18.47 7.65 -5.39
C LEU A 265 19.94 7.24 -5.47
N THR A 266 20.70 7.42 -4.39
CA THR A 266 22.13 7.12 -4.35
C THR A 266 22.47 5.79 -3.66
N LEU A 267 21.52 5.21 -2.92
CA LEU A 267 21.70 3.93 -2.25
C LEU A 267 21.97 2.83 -3.29
N ALA A 268 23.14 2.20 -3.18
CA ALA A 268 23.56 1.17 -4.12
C ALA A 268 22.81 -0.16 -3.86
N PRO A 269 22.31 -0.86 -4.90
CA PRO A 269 21.71 -2.18 -4.75
C PRO A 269 22.67 -3.20 -4.12
N TYR A 270 22.21 -3.94 -3.10
CA TYR A 270 22.96 -4.97 -2.40
C TYR A 270 22.13 -6.24 -2.15
N GLY A 271 22.76 -7.30 -1.62
CA GLY A 271 22.12 -8.58 -1.28
C GLY A 271 22.25 -9.64 -2.38
N ALA A 272 22.68 -10.84 -2.01
CA ALA A 272 22.69 -12.00 -2.90
C ALA A 272 21.25 -12.51 -3.11
N GLY A 273 20.90 -12.92 -4.33
CA GLY A 273 19.54 -13.41 -4.63
C GLY A 273 18.45 -12.32 -4.63
N ARG A 274 18.82 -11.03 -4.57
CA ARG A 274 17.86 -9.91 -4.54
C ARG A 274 16.90 -9.89 -5.72
N ASP A 275 17.30 -10.46 -6.86
CA ASP A 275 16.51 -10.49 -8.09
C ASP A 275 15.50 -11.65 -8.15
N GLU A 276 15.53 -12.54 -7.15
CA GLU A 276 14.53 -13.59 -6.96
C GLU A 276 13.36 -13.05 -6.13
N VAL A 277 12.14 -13.36 -6.54
CA VAL A 277 10.97 -12.98 -5.74
C VAL A 277 10.79 -14.02 -4.63
N ARG A 278 10.92 -13.62 -3.36
CA ARG A 278 10.76 -14.54 -2.22
C ARG A 278 9.26 -14.84 -2.02
N ASP A 279 8.90 -16.11 -2.06
CA ASP A 279 7.56 -16.61 -1.71
C ASP A 279 7.60 -17.17 -0.28
N VAL A 280 6.83 -16.57 0.63
CA VAL A 280 6.75 -16.97 2.04
C VAL A 280 5.44 -17.69 2.39
N SER A 281 4.75 -18.25 1.39
CA SER A 281 3.44 -18.89 1.59
C SER A 281 3.49 -20.05 2.59
N THR A 282 4.60 -20.78 2.65
CA THR A 282 4.73 -21.95 3.53
C THR A 282 4.85 -21.55 5.00
N GLU A 283 5.46 -20.40 5.27
CA GLU A 283 5.65 -19.83 6.59
C GLU A 283 4.38 -19.08 7.02
N ILE A 284 3.77 -18.35 6.09
CA ILE A 284 2.65 -17.45 6.39
C ILE A 284 1.31 -18.18 6.41
N CYS A 285 1.08 -19.12 5.50
CA CYS A 285 -0.24 -19.74 5.29
C CYS A 285 -0.34 -21.22 5.69
N SER A 286 0.67 -21.76 6.38
CA SER A 286 0.60 -23.07 7.03
C SER A 286 -0.49 -23.12 8.11
N THR A 287 -0.90 -24.35 8.45
CA THR A 287 -1.86 -24.61 9.52
C THR A 287 -1.32 -24.11 10.87
N GLU A 288 -0.04 -24.30 11.11
CA GLU A 288 0.69 -23.92 12.31
C GLU A 288 0.69 -22.39 12.46
N ALA A 289 1.03 -21.65 11.41
CA ALA A 289 1.03 -20.19 11.44
C ALA A 289 -0.39 -19.61 11.63
N ARG A 290 -1.41 -20.24 11.03
CA ARG A 290 -2.81 -19.85 11.27
C ARG A 290 -3.23 -20.08 12.72
N LYS A 291 -2.81 -21.19 13.34
CA LYS A 291 -3.09 -21.47 14.75
C LYS A 291 -2.37 -20.49 15.68
N ALA A 292 -1.09 -20.18 15.41
CA ALA A 292 -0.32 -19.24 16.21
C ALA A 292 -0.99 -17.85 16.28
N ARG A 293 -1.52 -17.36 15.14
CA ARG A 293 -2.20 -16.05 15.08
C ARG A 293 -3.55 -15.99 15.79
N GLN A 294 -4.17 -17.12 16.14
CA GLN A 294 -5.42 -17.08 16.91
C GLN A 294 -5.20 -16.50 18.32
N GLY A 295 -3.98 -16.61 18.86
CA GLY A 295 -3.63 -16.02 20.16
C GLY A 295 -3.34 -14.52 20.13
N GLU A 296 -3.36 -13.87 18.96
CA GLU A 296 -3.12 -12.42 18.82
C GLU A 296 -4.39 -11.59 18.99
N ARG A 297 -5.49 -12.22 19.43
CA ARG A 297 -6.75 -11.55 19.72
C ARG A 297 -7.10 -11.70 21.18
N ASP A 298 -7.66 -10.65 21.77
CA ASP A 298 -8.22 -10.69 23.12
C ASP A 298 -9.55 -11.45 23.17
N GLU A 299 -10.16 -11.53 24.36
CA GLU A 299 -11.44 -12.22 24.58
C GLU A 299 -12.60 -11.62 23.77
N ASP A 300 -12.51 -10.34 23.40
CA ASP A 300 -13.47 -9.62 22.55
C ASP A 300 -13.17 -9.79 21.04
N GLY A 301 -12.11 -10.53 20.70
CA GLY A 301 -11.67 -10.75 19.33
C GLY A 301 -10.92 -9.58 18.71
N LYS A 302 -10.52 -8.56 19.46
CA LYS A 302 -9.72 -7.44 18.98
C LYS A 302 -8.26 -7.83 18.89
N LEU A 303 -7.54 -7.26 17.92
CA LEU A 303 -6.11 -7.48 17.78
C LEU A 303 -5.37 -6.88 18.98
N VAL A 304 -4.48 -7.67 19.58
CA VAL A 304 -3.58 -7.22 20.64
C VAL A 304 -2.28 -6.72 19.99
N PHE A 305 -1.90 -5.49 20.31
CA PHE A 305 -0.63 -4.90 19.90
C PHE A 305 0.34 -4.90 21.08
N HIS A 306 1.61 -5.21 20.84
CA HIS A 306 2.65 -5.21 21.87
C HIS A 306 3.51 -3.95 21.84
N SER A 307 3.42 -3.16 20.78
CA SER A 307 4.17 -1.92 20.64
C SER A 307 3.71 -0.86 21.65
N PRO A 308 4.63 -0.24 22.42
CA PRO A 308 4.28 0.86 23.32
C PRO A 308 3.88 2.14 22.56
N TYR A 309 4.05 2.16 21.24
CA TYR A 309 3.76 3.29 20.37
C TYR A 309 2.37 3.22 19.72
N ILE A 310 1.66 2.10 19.87
CA ILE A 310 0.29 1.92 19.39
C ILE A 310 -0.64 2.05 20.59
N LYS A 311 -1.44 3.12 20.60
CA LYS A 311 -2.42 3.37 21.66
C LYS A 311 -3.80 2.87 21.26
N GLU A 312 -4.61 2.50 22.25
CA GLU A 312 -6.03 2.26 22.01
C GLU A 312 -6.73 3.52 21.51
N LEU A 313 -7.65 3.34 20.56
CA LEU A 313 -8.49 4.42 20.08
C LEU A 313 -9.59 4.62 21.14
N GLY A 314 -9.38 5.56 22.07
CA GLY A 314 -10.33 5.85 23.17
C GLY A 314 -11.66 6.49 22.73
N ARG A 315 -11.99 6.39 21.44
CA ARG A 315 -13.20 6.88 20.78
C ARG A 315 -13.49 6.04 19.54
N ASP A 316 -14.68 6.17 18.99
CA ASP A 316 -14.99 5.59 17.69
C ASP A 316 -14.14 6.22 16.57
N PRO A 317 -13.77 5.45 15.52
CA PRO A 317 -13.13 5.98 14.33
C PRO A 317 -13.97 7.08 13.66
N ASN A 318 -13.29 8.07 13.09
CA ASN A 318 -13.94 9.11 12.30
C ASN A 318 -14.25 8.57 10.90
N TYR A 319 -15.52 8.31 10.63
CA TYR A 319 -15.97 7.81 9.33
C TYR A 319 -16.35 8.95 8.39
N VAL A 320 -15.68 9.02 7.24
CA VAL A 320 -16.07 9.96 6.17
C VAL A 320 -17.16 9.35 5.28
N PRO A 321 -18.09 10.14 4.72
CA PRO A 321 -19.05 9.62 3.76
C PRO A 321 -18.36 9.21 2.46
N ALA A 322 -18.75 8.05 1.93
CA ALA A 322 -18.38 7.58 0.60
C ALA A 322 -19.64 7.04 -0.10
N PRO A 323 -20.46 7.90 -0.72
CA PRO A 323 -21.72 7.49 -1.32
C PRO A 323 -21.54 6.69 -2.62
N VAL A 324 -22.57 5.91 -2.95
CA VAL A 324 -22.81 5.36 -4.29
C VAL A 324 -23.93 6.15 -4.95
N GLY A 325 -23.87 6.28 -6.27
CA GLY A 325 -24.79 7.11 -7.06
C GLY A 325 -24.04 8.05 -7.99
N GLU A 326 -24.76 8.61 -8.96
CA GLU A 326 -24.20 9.64 -9.82
C GLU A 326 -23.88 10.89 -9.00
N PRO A 327 -22.69 11.51 -9.19
CA PRO A 327 -22.39 12.81 -8.63
C PRO A 327 -23.46 13.81 -9.05
N ILE A 328 -23.91 14.65 -8.12
CA ILE A 328 -24.90 15.69 -8.39
C ILE A 328 -24.19 16.82 -9.17
N GLY A 329 -24.06 16.65 -10.49
CA GLY A 329 -23.46 17.66 -11.37
C GLY A 329 -23.47 17.27 -12.84
N ASN A 330 -23.95 18.18 -13.69
CA ASN A 330 -23.93 18.08 -15.16
C ASN A 330 -22.51 18.27 -15.73
N GLY A 331 -21.53 17.50 -15.26
CA GLY A 331 -20.21 17.45 -15.90
C GLY A 331 -20.33 16.80 -17.28
N PRO A 332 -19.57 17.24 -18.30
CA PRO A 332 -19.68 16.67 -19.62
C PRO A 332 -19.41 15.17 -19.54
N ALA A 333 -20.31 14.36 -20.11
CA ALA A 333 -20.08 12.94 -20.33
C ALA A 333 -18.75 12.81 -21.08
N ASN A 334 -17.70 12.36 -20.38
CA ASN A 334 -16.37 12.44 -20.94
C ASN A 334 -16.25 11.42 -22.10
N ALA A 335 -15.35 11.66 -23.05
CA ALA A 335 -15.12 10.73 -24.15
C ALA A 335 -14.70 9.31 -23.66
N ALA A 336 -14.22 9.18 -22.42
CA ALA A 336 -13.91 7.91 -21.78
C ALA A 336 -15.17 7.16 -21.31
N GLU A 337 -16.24 7.82 -20.90
CA GLU A 337 -17.55 7.20 -20.62
C GLU A 337 -18.12 6.63 -21.92
N ALA A 338 -18.00 7.35 -23.03
CA ALA A 338 -18.39 6.85 -24.35
C ALA A 338 -17.50 5.68 -24.80
N ALA A 339 -16.18 5.76 -24.58
CA ALA A 339 -15.23 4.71 -24.95
C ALA A 339 -15.40 3.43 -24.12
N ILE A 340 -15.65 3.56 -22.80
CA ILE A 340 -15.93 2.45 -21.88
C ILE A 340 -17.30 1.82 -22.19
N LEU A 341 -18.32 2.63 -22.54
CA LEU A 341 -19.63 2.12 -22.95
C LEU A 341 -19.60 1.45 -24.34
N LEU A 342 -18.68 1.84 -25.22
CA LEU A 342 -18.58 1.35 -26.60
C LEU A 342 -17.44 0.35 -26.84
N GLY A 343 -16.64 0.03 -25.81
CA GLY A 343 -15.52 -0.92 -25.91
C GLY A 343 -14.40 -0.47 -26.84
N THR A 344 -14.17 0.85 -26.97
CA THR A 344 -13.12 1.40 -27.85
C THR A 344 -11.97 1.97 -27.04
N SER A 345 -10.73 1.74 -27.49
CA SER A 345 -9.53 2.27 -26.83
C SER A 345 -9.37 3.76 -27.14
N TYR A 346 -9.41 4.62 -26.13
CA TYR A 346 -9.01 6.02 -26.27
C TYR A 346 -7.48 6.12 -26.26
N ILE A 347 -6.88 6.63 -27.34
CA ILE A 347 -5.45 6.93 -27.42
C ILE A 347 -5.28 8.46 -27.28
N PRO A 348 -4.82 8.99 -26.15
CA PRO A 348 -4.51 10.41 -26.03
C PRO A 348 -3.28 10.73 -26.88
N THR A 349 -3.39 11.72 -27.76
CA THR A 349 -2.24 12.29 -28.48
C THR A 349 -1.39 13.15 -27.54
N PRO A 350 -0.06 12.98 -27.49
CA PRO A 350 0.80 13.83 -26.70
C PRO A 350 0.77 15.27 -27.23
N ASN A 351 0.39 16.23 -26.39
CA ASN A 351 0.67 17.64 -26.67
C ASN A 351 2.13 17.93 -26.31
N PHE A 352 2.99 17.95 -27.31
CA PHE A 352 4.35 18.46 -27.18
C PHE A 352 4.30 19.94 -26.78
N ARG A 353 4.86 20.30 -25.62
CA ARG A 353 5.20 21.70 -25.34
C ARG A 353 6.38 22.09 -26.25
N PRO A 354 6.32 23.22 -26.97
CA PRO A 354 7.51 23.75 -27.63
C PRO A 354 8.53 24.16 -26.57
N ALA A 355 9.79 23.79 -26.79
CA ALA A 355 10.91 24.21 -25.95
C ALA A 355 11.08 25.72 -26.04
N SER A 356 11.15 26.38 -24.89
CA SER A 356 11.64 27.76 -24.74
C SER A 356 12.82 27.75 -23.80
#